data_AF-A0A9Q4BP27-F1
#
_entry.id   AF-A0A9Q4BP27-F1
#
_cell.length_a   1.000
_cell.length_b   1.000
_cell.length_c   1.000
_cell.angle_alpha   90.00
_cell.angle_beta   90.00
_cell.angle_gamma   90.00
#
_symmetry.space_group_name_H-M   'P 1'
#
loop_
_entity.id
_entity.type
_entity.pdbx_description
1 polymer ?
#
loop_
_entity_poly.entity_id
_entity_poly.type
_entity_poly.pdbx_seq_one_letter_code
_entity_poly.pdbx_strand_id
1 'polypeptide(L)'
;MQKLVFLWVLIFISSHDIFSQPEWIKKVPPGYLNDYFVGSGVSNKSKADAKQVAFENAIISIMRYGILTIKYAEEDKITSTQNVFDDKSQLEIVRKSAQELKSEGESRTIKNLKEVESYYEENGARTEAWVLLSLPKKSPVTPPSAISPIWRSLLLPGWGQLYKEETFKGVSFMVLALGGVAGGLAFRQLEMDAINKAFSSHTQARRDFYNNESKNFSTYSTISFISAGVFYALSLMDAIIVKQDNLYVQIESDSQTANISFCFKF
;
A
#
# COMPACT_ATOMS: atom_id res chain seq x y z
N MET A 1 -46.59 -5.31 -7.38
CA MET A 1 -45.71 -5.52 -8.54
C MET A 1 -44.93 -4.23 -8.79
N GLN A 2 -43.76 -4.05 -8.15
CA GLN A 2 -42.66 -3.16 -8.59
C GLN A 2 -41.46 -3.25 -7.62
N LYS A 3 -40.40 -3.95 -8.08
CA LYS A 3 -38.96 -3.66 -7.91
C LYS A 3 -38.43 -3.55 -6.47
N LEU A 4 -37.76 -4.51 -5.81
CA LEU A 4 -36.80 -5.55 -6.23
C LEU A 4 -35.82 -5.08 -7.33
N VAL A 5 -35.01 -4.09 -6.99
CA VAL A 5 -33.81 -3.71 -7.75
C VAL A 5 -32.66 -3.53 -6.76
N PHE A 6 -31.75 -4.51 -6.81
CA PHE A 6 -30.30 -4.38 -6.67
C PHE A 6 -29.74 -3.49 -5.55
N LEU A 7 -29.25 -4.14 -4.49
CA LEU A 7 -27.96 -3.76 -3.94
C LEU A 7 -27.23 -5.03 -3.42
N TRP A 8 -26.81 -5.86 -4.36
CA TRP A 8 -25.68 -6.76 -4.16
C TRP A 8 -24.42 -5.90 -4.09
N VAL A 9 -24.07 -5.37 -2.91
CA VAL A 9 -22.68 -5.01 -2.65
C VAL A 9 -21.97 -6.31 -2.32
N LEU A 10 -21.48 -6.95 -3.39
CA LEU A 10 -20.49 -8.01 -3.32
C LEU A 10 -19.28 -7.48 -2.56
N ILE A 11 -19.21 -7.80 -1.28
CA ILE A 11 -17.95 -7.89 -0.55
C ILE A 11 -17.27 -9.16 -1.08
N PHE A 12 -16.74 -9.09 -2.31
CA PHE A 12 -15.64 -9.95 -2.73
C PHE A 12 -14.38 -9.34 -2.11
N ILE A 13 -14.20 -9.59 -0.80
CA ILE A 13 -12.83 -9.67 -0.29
C ILE A 13 -12.32 -10.98 -0.87
N SER A 14 -11.71 -10.89 -2.05
CA SER A 14 -10.94 -11.97 -2.63
C SER A 14 -9.86 -12.35 -1.62
N SER A 15 -10.15 -13.37 -0.82
CA SER A 15 -9.20 -14.09 0.04
C SER A 15 -8.24 -14.97 -0.79
N HIS A 16 -7.98 -14.60 -2.04
CA HIS A 16 -6.91 -15.18 -2.85
C HIS A 16 -5.64 -14.41 -2.52
N ASP A 17 -4.73 -15.10 -1.84
CA ASP A 17 -3.28 -14.80 -1.71
C ASP A 17 -2.76 -14.86 -0.27
N ILE A 18 -3.18 -15.87 0.50
CA ILE A 18 -2.48 -16.22 1.75
C ILE A 18 -1.24 -17.11 1.49
N PHE A 19 -1.05 -17.58 0.25
CA PHE A 19 0.06 -18.48 -0.13
C PHE A 19 0.84 -18.06 -1.39
N SER A 20 0.65 -16.84 -1.90
CA SER A 20 1.44 -16.37 -3.04
C SER A 20 2.83 -15.96 -2.56
N GLN A 21 3.86 -16.27 -3.37
CA GLN A 21 5.22 -15.81 -3.12
C GLN A 21 5.23 -14.28 -2.96
N PRO A 22 5.93 -13.73 -1.96
CA PRO A 22 6.03 -12.29 -1.78
C PRO A 22 6.52 -11.56 -3.04
N GLU A 23 5.92 -10.41 -3.36
CA GLU A 23 6.25 -9.67 -4.59
C GLU A 23 7.71 -9.23 -4.66
N TRP A 24 8.34 -8.97 -3.51
CA TRP A 24 9.74 -8.54 -3.42
C TRP A 24 10.74 -9.60 -3.93
N ILE A 25 10.33 -10.88 -4.00
CA ILE A 25 11.12 -11.95 -4.61
C ILE A 25 11.23 -11.75 -6.13
N LYS A 26 10.13 -11.32 -6.76
CA LYS A 26 10.08 -11.07 -8.22
C LYS A 26 10.67 -9.71 -8.58
N LYS A 27 10.44 -8.70 -7.74
CA LYS A 27 10.89 -7.34 -7.98
C LYS A 27 11.25 -6.65 -6.67
N VAL A 28 12.53 -6.34 -6.49
CA VAL A 28 13.02 -5.62 -5.31
C VAL A 28 12.26 -4.29 -5.16
N PRO A 29 11.66 -4.01 -3.99
CA PRO A 29 10.86 -2.81 -3.80
C PRO A 29 11.76 -1.56 -3.84
N PRO A 30 11.32 -0.48 -4.52
CA PRO A 30 12.02 0.80 -4.42
C PRO A 30 11.82 1.39 -3.02
N GLY A 31 12.91 1.79 -2.37
CA GLY A 31 12.87 2.48 -1.08
C GLY A 31 13.12 3.98 -1.19
N TYR A 32 12.43 4.78 -0.38
CA TYR A 32 12.70 6.22 -0.27
C TYR A 32 13.92 6.50 0.62
N LEU A 33 13.98 5.82 1.77
CA LEU A 33 15.02 6.02 2.79
C LEU A 33 16.14 4.97 2.74
N ASN A 34 15.81 3.75 2.26
CA ASN A 34 16.73 2.62 2.25
C ASN A 34 16.85 2.05 0.83
N ASP A 35 18.01 1.48 0.51
CA ASP A 35 18.21 0.55 -0.57
C ASP A 35 17.92 -0.87 -0.07
N TYR A 36 17.25 -1.66 -0.90
CA TYR A 36 16.88 -3.03 -0.59
C TYR A 36 17.66 -4.01 -1.44
N PHE A 37 18.03 -5.14 -0.85
CA PHE A 37 18.83 -6.17 -1.50
C PHE A 37 18.21 -7.53 -1.21
N VAL A 38 18.08 -8.35 -2.24
CA VAL A 38 17.55 -9.70 -2.13
C VAL A 38 18.67 -10.70 -2.38
N GLY A 39 18.77 -11.68 -1.49
CA GLY A 39 19.58 -12.86 -1.70
C GLY A 39 18.72 -14.12 -1.63
N SER A 40 19.07 -15.10 -2.46
CA SER A 40 18.43 -16.42 -2.48
C SER A 40 19.44 -17.50 -2.14
N GLY A 41 19.01 -18.54 -1.44
CA GLY A 41 19.85 -19.66 -1.06
C GLY A 41 19.08 -20.98 -1.10
N VAL A 42 19.75 -22.05 -1.50
CA VAL A 42 19.16 -23.39 -1.57
C VAL A 42 19.99 -24.34 -0.73
N SER A 43 19.33 -25.14 0.11
CA SER A 43 19.98 -26.18 0.89
C SER A 43 19.14 -27.45 0.96
N ASN A 44 19.82 -28.59 0.96
CA ASN A 44 19.22 -29.90 1.21
C ASN A 44 19.36 -30.33 2.69
N LYS A 45 19.98 -29.49 3.53
CA LYS A 45 20.32 -29.82 4.92
C LYS A 45 19.29 -29.28 5.89
N SER A 46 18.99 -27.98 5.81
CA SER A 46 18.04 -27.32 6.72
C SER A 46 17.62 -25.95 6.21
N LYS A 47 16.49 -25.44 6.73
CA LYS A 47 16.04 -24.06 6.52
C LYS A 47 17.09 -23.03 6.94
N ALA A 48 17.79 -23.28 8.04
CA ALA A 48 18.81 -22.37 8.56
C ALA A 48 20.03 -22.26 7.63
N ASP A 49 20.41 -23.37 6.98
CA ASP A 49 21.50 -23.41 6.01
C ASP A 49 21.11 -22.68 4.71
N ALA A 50 19.89 -22.92 4.20
CA ALA A 50 19.36 -22.17 3.05
C ALA A 50 19.30 -20.65 3.33
N LYS A 51 18.82 -20.26 4.52
CA LYS A 51 18.78 -18.86 4.96
C LYS A 51 20.18 -18.25 5.00
N GLN A 52 21.15 -18.97 5.53
CA GLN A 52 22.54 -18.49 5.61
C GLN A 52 23.10 -18.22 4.22
N VAL A 53 22.93 -19.14 3.28
CA VAL A 53 23.36 -18.93 1.88
C VAL A 53 22.64 -17.73 1.26
N ALA A 54 21.35 -17.54 1.56
CA ALA A 54 20.59 -16.38 1.09
C ALA A 54 21.16 -15.05 1.64
N PHE A 55 21.52 -14.99 2.92
CA PHE A 55 22.18 -13.82 3.51
C PHE A 55 23.53 -13.53 2.86
N GLU A 56 24.36 -14.55 2.69
CA GLU A 56 25.69 -14.39 2.09
C GLU A 56 25.57 -13.81 0.67
N ASN A 57 24.63 -14.33 -0.12
CA ASN A 57 24.34 -13.83 -1.46
C ASN A 57 23.80 -12.38 -1.45
N ALA A 58 22.95 -12.03 -0.49
CA ALA A 58 22.46 -10.66 -0.32
C ALA A 58 23.61 -9.69 0.00
N ILE A 59 24.53 -10.06 0.90
CA ILE A 59 25.69 -9.23 1.26
C ILE A 59 26.65 -9.09 0.08
N ILE A 60 26.86 -10.16 -0.71
CA ILE A 60 27.63 -10.10 -1.96
C ILE A 60 27.01 -9.09 -2.93
N SER A 61 25.68 -9.02 -3.03
CA SER A 61 25.03 -8.02 -3.86
C SER A 61 25.33 -6.59 -3.38
N ILE A 62 25.25 -6.33 -2.07
CA ILE A 62 25.59 -5.02 -1.47
C ILE A 62 27.03 -4.62 -1.78
N MET A 63 27.97 -5.56 -1.64
CA MET A 63 29.38 -5.36 -1.99
C MET A 63 29.57 -4.97 -3.46
N ARG A 64 28.90 -5.66 -4.38
CA ARG A 64 29.00 -5.38 -5.83
C ARG A 64 28.47 -4.00 -6.21
N TYR A 65 27.47 -3.50 -5.50
CA TYR A 65 26.94 -2.15 -5.71
C TYR A 65 27.83 -1.04 -5.11
N GLY A 66 28.90 -1.38 -4.39
CA GLY A 66 29.88 -0.42 -3.86
C GLY A 66 29.36 0.41 -2.67
N ILE A 67 28.28 -0.01 -2.03
CA ILE A 67 27.63 0.71 -0.93
C ILE A 67 28.13 0.13 0.39
N LEU A 68 29.38 0.40 0.77
CA LEU A 68 29.90 -0.07 2.07
C LEU A 68 30.68 0.98 2.83
N THR A 69 30.34 1.11 4.12
CA THR A 69 31.17 1.74 5.16
C THR A 69 31.43 0.67 6.21
N ILE A 70 32.58 0.01 6.10
CA ILE A 70 32.97 -1.09 7.00
C ILE A 70 33.65 -0.48 8.23
N LYS A 71 33.20 -0.84 9.44
CA LYS A 71 33.93 -0.53 10.67
C LYS A 71 34.70 -1.76 11.12
N TYR A 72 36.02 -1.75 10.97
CA TYR A 72 36.87 -2.71 11.66
C TYR A 72 37.07 -2.23 13.10
N ALA A 73 36.65 -3.06 14.06
CA ALA A 73 37.05 -2.94 15.44
C ALA A 73 38.42 -3.62 15.57
N GLU A 74 39.46 -2.92 15.14
CA GLU A 74 40.82 -3.14 15.62
C GLU A 74 41.30 -1.79 16.14
N GLU A 75 41.92 -1.80 17.31
CA GLU A 75 42.19 -0.64 18.15
C GLU A 75 42.77 0.55 17.33
N ASP A 76 42.11 1.70 17.48
CA ASP A 76 42.71 3.03 17.38
C ASP A 76 43.19 3.58 16.01
N LYS A 77 42.48 3.33 14.89
CA LYS A 77 42.56 4.24 13.73
C LYS A 77 41.33 4.29 12.82
N ILE A 78 40.87 5.51 12.59
CA ILE A 78 39.65 5.92 11.90
C ILE A 78 39.75 5.73 10.37
N THR A 79 38.65 5.24 9.80
CA THR A 79 38.13 5.40 8.42
C THR A 79 39.13 5.27 7.28
N SER A 80 39.23 4.06 6.73
CA SER A 80 39.74 3.85 5.37
C SER A 80 38.64 3.28 4.48
N THR A 81 38.18 4.09 3.53
CA THR A 81 37.53 3.61 2.31
C THR A 81 38.62 2.96 1.45
N GLN A 82 39.01 1.73 1.76
CA GLN A 82 39.90 0.98 0.88
C GLN A 82 39.11 -0.01 0.04
N ASN A 83 39.25 0.14 -1.28
CA ASN A 83 38.98 -0.91 -2.25
C ASN A 83 40.00 -2.04 -2.06
N VAL A 84 39.87 -2.84 -0.99
CA VAL A 84 40.66 -4.07 -0.85
C VAL A 84 39.92 -5.17 -1.59
N PHE A 85 40.13 -5.23 -2.91
CA PHE A 85 39.69 -6.32 -3.77
C PHE A 85 40.62 -7.54 -3.58
N ASP A 86 40.49 -8.24 -2.46
CA ASP A 86 40.96 -9.62 -2.32
C ASP A 86 39.77 -10.52 -1.96
N ASP A 87 39.68 -11.67 -2.62
CA ASP A 87 38.54 -12.58 -2.58
C ASP A 87 38.36 -13.18 -1.17
N LYS A 88 39.46 -13.34 -0.44
CA LYS A 88 39.46 -13.89 0.93
C LYS A 88 38.91 -12.93 1.98
N SER A 89 39.25 -11.65 1.91
CA SER A 89 38.79 -10.64 2.89
C SER A 89 37.30 -10.35 2.73
N GLN A 90 36.81 -10.31 1.49
CA GLN A 90 35.37 -10.19 1.21
C GLN A 90 34.57 -11.36 1.80
N LEU A 91 35.09 -12.57 1.65
CA LEU A 91 34.42 -13.78 2.12
C LEU A 91 34.35 -13.86 3.64
N GLU A 92 35.36 -13.31 4.35
CA GLU A 92 35.35 -13.16 5.80
C GLU A 92 34.33 -12.11 6.27
N ILE A 93 34.28 -10.95 5.59
CA ILE A 93 33.29 -9.89 5.87
C ILE A 93 31.86 -10.43 5.69
N VAL A 94 31.62 -11.19 4.61
CA VAL A 94 30.33 -11.81 4.30
C VAL A 94 29.91 -12.75 5.43
N ARG A 95 30.78 -13.68 5.81
CA ARG A 95 30.47 -14.67 6.86
C ARG A 95 30.22 -14.02 8.21
N LYS A 96 31.06 -13.06 8.61
CA LYS A 96 30.91 -12.35 9.88
C LYS A 96 29.61 -11.55 9.92
N SER A 97 29.30 -10.81 8.85
CA SER A 97 28.08 -10.01 8.76
C SER A 97 26.82 -10.90 8.73
N ALA A 98 26.86 -12.02 8.00
CA ALA A 98 25.77 -13.00 7.98
C ALA A 98 25.53 -13.62 9.37
N GLN A 99 26.62 -13.92 10.11
CA GLN A 99 26.53 -14.45 11.46
C GLN A 99 25.95 -13.43 12.46
N GLU A 100 26.37 -12.16 12.38
CA GLU A 100 25.84 -11.07 13.21
C GLU A 100 24.34 -10.85 12.94
N LEU A 101 23.91 -10.80 11.67
CA LEU A 101 22.51 -10.65 11.30
C LEU A 101 21.66 -11.81 11.82
N LYS A 102 22.18 -13.04 11.79
CA LYS A 102 21.49 -14.21 12.33
C LYS A 102 21.28 -14.13 13.84
N SER A 103 22.23 -13.55 14.58
CA SER A 103 22.16 -13.48 16.05
C SER A 103 21.43 -12.24 16.57
N GLU A 104 21.60 -11.10 15.92
CA GLU A 104 21.18 -9.79 16.44
C GLU A 104 20.15 -9.07 15.53
N GLY A 105 19.87 -9.58 14.33
CA GLY A 105 18.97 -8.94 13.35
C GLY A 105 19.57 -7.71 12.65
N GLU A 106 20.71 -7.22 13.12
CA GLU A 106 21.46 -6.09 12.55
C GLU A 106 22.96 -6.44 12.46
N SER A 107 23.64 -5.93 11.44
CA SER A 107 25.11 -6.08 11.35
C SER A 107 25.82 -4.93 12.04
N ARG A 108 26.85 -5.28 12.82
CA ARG A 108 27.82 -4.32 13.38
C ARG A 108 28.97 -4.07 12.40
N THR A 109 29.33 -5.08 11.62
CA THR A 109 30.37 -5.02 10.57
C THR A 109 29.96 -4.11 9.41
N ILE A 110 28.72 -4.24 8.92
CA ILE A 110 28.12 -3.33 7.93
C ILE A 110 27.13 -2.41 8.64
N LYS A 111 27.52 -1.16 8.84
CA LYS A 111 26.74 -0.19 9.63
C LYS A 111 25.31 -0.05 9.11
N ASN A 112 24.33 -0.25 10.00
CA ASN A 112 22.90 -0.09 9.75
C ASN A 112 22.28 -1.07 8.74
N LEU A 113 22.96 -2.20 8.44
CA LEU A 113 22.36 -3.28 7.66
C LEU A 113 21.38 -4.06 8.54
N LYS A 114 20.15 -4.23 8.07
CA LYS A 114 19.09 -4.93 8.82
C LYS A 114 18.37 -5.96 7.96
N GLU A 115 18.01 -7.09 8.57
CA GLU A 115 17.04 -8.02 7.99
C GLU A 115 15.63 -7.40 8.06
N VAL A 116 14.92 -7.38 6.94
CA VAL A 116 13.53 -6.89 6.87
C VAL A 116 12.56 -8.06 6.87
N GLU A 117 12.80 -9.04 5.99
CA GLU A 117 11.91 -10.17 5.80
C GLU A 117 12.68 -11.39 5.30
N SER A 118 12.15 -12.58 5.59
CA SER A 118 12.62 -13.84 5.04
C SER A 118 11.44 -14.71 4.59
N TYR A 119 11.59 -15.37 3.44
CA TYR A 119 10.62 -16.30 2.89
C TYR A 119 11.27 -17.66 2.64
N TYR A 120 10.49 -18.73 2.79
CA TYR A 120 10.95 -20.10 2.59
C TYR A 120 9.97 -20.86 1.72
N GLU A 121 10.51 -21.65 0.80
CA GLU A 121 9.76 -22.59 0.00
C GLU A 121 10.37 -23.99 0.15
N GLU A 122 9.54 -24.97 0.50
CA GLU A 122 9.94 -26.37 0.59
C GLU A 122 9.57 -27.08 -0.70
N ASN A 123 10.57 -27.58 -1.43
CA ASN A 123 10.37 -28.37 -2.64
C ASN A 123 10.97 -29.77 -2.45
N GLY A 124 10.21 -30.63 -1.77
CA GLY A 124 10.63 -31.98 -1.40
C GLY A 124 11.81 -31.97 -0.43
N ALA A 125 12.96 -32.50 -0.86
CA ALA A 125 14.18 -32.55 -0.05
C ALA A 125 15.01 -31.24 -0.10
N ARG A 126 14.56 -30.24 -0.86
CA ARG A 126 15.24 -28.96 -1.02
C ARG A 126 14.45 -27.86 -0.31
N THR A 127 15.15 -27.04 0.45
CA THR A 127 14.61 -25.78 0.98
C THR A 127 15.25 -24.63 0.22
N GLU A 128 14.41 -23.79 -0.37
CA GLU A 128 14.81 -22.50 -0.92
C GLU A 128 14.45 -21.41 0.10
N ALA A 129 15.36 -20.46 0.29
CA ALA A 129 15.17 -19.32 1.18
C ALA A 129 15.51 -18.04 0.44
N TRP A 130 14.74 -17.00 0.72
CA TRP A 130 14.99 -15.65 0.25
C TRP A 130 15.04 -14.72 1.45
N VAL A 131 15.96 -13.77 1.42
CA VAL A 131 16.13 -12.76 2.47
C VAL A 131 16.16 -11.38 1.83
N LEU A 132 15.38 -10.48 2.42
CA LEU A 132 15.36 -9.05 2.09
C LEU A 132 16.16 -8.28 3.14
N LEU A 133 17.24 -7.65 2.70
CA LEU A 133 18.05 -6.75 3.52
C LEU A 133 17.76 -5.30 3.19
N SER A 134 17.86 -4.42 4.19
CA SER A 134 17.77 -2.97 4.02
C SER A 134 19.04 -2.26 4.48
N LEU A 135 19.44 -1.25 3.71
CA LEU A 135 20.58 -0.39 3.99
C LEU A 135 20.19 1.08 3.78
N PRO A 136 20.48 2.01 4.71
CA PRO A 136 20.13 3.42 4.54
C PRO A 136 20.79 4.04 3.30
N LYS A 137 20.01 4.77 2.51
CA LYS A 137 20.52 5.52 1.35
C LYS A 137 21.46 6.62 1.80
N LYS A 138 22.56 6.79 1.05
CA LYS A 138 23.47 7.94 1.23
C LYS A 138 22.77 9.27 0.99
N SER A 139 21.79 9.30 0.08
CA SER A 139 20.98 10.46 -0.23
C SER A 139 19.50 10.02 -0.24
N PRO A 140 18.82 10.04 0.92
CA PRO A 140 17.42 9.62 1.00
C PRO A 140 16.55 10.54 0.16
N VAL A 141 15.59 9.95 -0.54
CA VAL A 141 14.55 10.70 -1.26
C VAL A 141 13.43 10.96 -0.27
N THR A 142 12.93 12.19 -0.23
CA THR A 142 11.79 12.53 0.64
C THR A 142 10.58 11.70 0.19
N PRO A 143 9.96 10.91 1.09
CA PRO A 143 8.76 10.18 0.74
C PRO A 143 7.64 11.17 0.35
N PRO A 144 6.77 10.81 -0.60
CA PRO A 144 5.64 11.65 -0.95
C PRO A 144 4.77 11.88 0.29
N SER A 145 4.47 13.15 0.57
CA SER A 145 3.69 13.54 1.75
C SER A 145 2.32 12.88 1.74
N ALA A 146 1.97 12.14 2.81
CA ALA A 146 0.66 11.53 2.98
C ALA A 146 -0.47 12.57 3.12
N ILE A 147 -0.14 13.78 3.58
CA ILE A 147 -1.08 14.87 3.82
C ILE A 147 -1.47 15.55 2.48
N SER A 148 -0.57 15.53 1.51
CA SER A 148 -0.72 16.19 0.21
C SER A 148 -1.90 15.63 -0.61
N PRO A 149 -2.09 14.31 -0.77
CA PRO A 149 -3.28 13.74 -1.40
C PRO A 149 -4.58 14.02 -0.65
N ILE A 150 -4.56 14.02 0.69
CA ILE A 150 -5.76 14.15 1.53
C ILE A 150 -6.41 15.53 1.35
N TRP A 151 -5.64 16.62 1.45
CA TRP A 151 -6.19 17.97 1.29
C TRP A 151 -6.71 18.23 -0.13
N ARG A 152 -6.10 17.60 -1.14
CA ARG A 152 -6.60 17.67 -2.52
C ARG A 152 -7.95 16.98 -2.66
N SER A 153 -8.09 15.78 -2.11
CA SER A 153 -9.38 15.07 -2.11
C SER A 153 -10.45 15.73 -1.25
N LEU A 154 -10.06 16.50 -0.22
CA LEU A 154 -10.99 17.34 0.55
C LEU A 154 -11.60 18.45 -0.30
N LEU A 155 -10.78 19.10 -1.15
CA LEU A 155 -11.27 20.15 -2.03
C LEU A 155 -12.10 19.58 -3.19
N LEU A 156 -11.61 18.53 -3.83
CA LEU A 156 -12.27 17.90 -4.97
C LEU A 156 -12.17 16.38 -4.87
N PRO A 157 -13.31 15.65 -4.82
CA PRO A 157 -13.30 14.20 -4.73
C PRO A 157 -12.53 13.62 -5.93
N GLY A 158 -11.59 12.70 -5.68
CA GLY A 158 -10.77 12.09 -6.73
C GLY A 158 -9.48 12.83 -7.09
N TRP A 159 -9.24 14.06 -6.60
CA TRP A 159 -8.03 14.82 -6.93
C TRP A 159 -6.77 14.23 -6.30
N GLY A 160 -6.85 13.71 -5.07
CA GLY A 160 -5.73 13.02 -4.42
C GLY A 160 -5.28 11.77 -5.18
N GLN A 161 -6.22 11.04 -5.79
CA GLN A 161 -5.93 9.85 -6.61
C GLN A 161 -5.24 10.22 -7.92
N LEU A 162 -5.63 11.32 -8.57
CA LEU A 162 -4.91 11.84 -9.75
C LEU A 162 -3.46 12.20 -9.41
N TYR A 163 -3.23 12.75 -8.22
CA TYR A 163 -1.88 13.05 -7.73
C TYR A 163 -1.05 11.79 -7.45
N LYS A 164 -1.70 10.68 -7.02
CA LYS A 164 -1.07 9.36 -6.85
C LYS A 164 -0.88 8.59 -8.18
N GLU A 165 -1.08 9.24 -9.33
CA GLU A 165 -1.05 8.62 -10.66
C GLU A 165 -2.13 7.53 -10.89
N GLU A 166 -3.10 7.41 -9.97
CA GLU A 166 -4.25 6.49 -10.10
C GLU A 166 -5.39 7.17 -10.89
N THR A 167 -5.12 7.49 -12.15
CA THR A 167 -5.98 8.32 -13.01
C THR A 167 -7.40 7.77 -13.16
N PHE A 168 -7.54 6.48 -13.40
CA PHE A 168 -8.85 5.83 -13.56
C PHE A 168 -9.72 5.96 -12.30
N LYS A 169 -9.15 5.73 -11.13
CA LYS A 169 -9.87 5.89 -9.85
C LYS A 169 -10.23 7.34 -9.58
N GLY A 170 -9.28 8.25 -9.79
CA GLY A 170 -9.50 9.68 -9.57
C GLY A 170 -10.61 10.25 -10.44
N VAL A 171 -10.62 9.95 -11.74
CA VAL A 171 -11.70 10.36 -12.65
C VAL A 171 -13.03 9.72 -12.24
N SER A 172 -13.03 8.44 -11.85
CA SER A 172 -14.27 7.76 -11.44
C SER A 172 -14.91 8.41 -10.22
N PHE A 173 -14.12 8.72 -9.18
CA PHE A 173 -14.62 9.43 -8.00
C PHE A 173 -15.12 10.83 -8.35
N MET A 174 -14.41 11.57 -9.21
CA MET A 174 -14.87 12.89 -9.68
C MET A 174 -16.22 12.78 -10.38
N VAL A 175 -16.34 11.90 -11.38
CA VAL A 175 -17.56 11.77 -12.18
C VAL A 175 -18.74 11.33 -11.33
N LEU A 176 -18.55 10.37 -10.41
CA LEU A 176 -19.63 9.86 -9.58
C LEU A 176 -20.07 10.87 -8.51
N ALA A 177 -19.12 11.54 -7.85
CA ALA A 177 -19.45 12.53 -6.84
C ALA A 177 -20.05 13.80 -7.47
N LEU A 178 -19.36 14.39 -8.46
CA LEU A 178 -19.84 15.61 -9.14
C LEU A 178 -21.10 15.34 -9.97
N GLY A 179 -21.17 14.18 -10.63
CA GLY A 179 -22.35 13.76 -11.37
C GLY A 179 -23.55 13.53 -10.46
N GLY A 180 -23.34 12.95 -9.27
CA GLY A 180 -24.40 12.82 -8.26
C GLY A 180 -24.91 14.17 -7.76
N VAL A 181 -24.03 15.14 -7.51
CA VAL A 181 -24.44 16.51 -7.14
C VAL A 181 -25.21 17.17 -8.28
N ALA A 182 -24.68 17.13 -9.50
CA ALA A 182 -25.30 17.74 -10.68
C ALA A 182 -26.67 17.10 -10.98
N GLY A 183 -26.76 15.77 -10.92
CA GLY A 183 -28.03 15.04 -11.07
C GLY A 183 -29.02 15.38 -9.96
N GLY A 184 -28.56 15.48 -8.72
CA GLY A 184 -29.37 15.92 -7.59
C GLY A 184 -29.99 17.29 -7.80
N LEU A 185 -29.19 18.26 -8.26
CA LEU A 185 -29.64 19.61 -8.61
C LEU A 185 -30.62 19.62 -9.79
N ALA A 186 -30.34 18.84 -10.84
CA ALA A 186 -31.21 18.73 -12.00
C ALA A 186 -32.60 18.15 -11.64
N PHE A 187 -32.65 17.08 -10.84
CA PHE A 187 -33.91 16.53 -10.35
C PHE A 187 -34.64 17.50 -9.42
N ARG A 188 -33.91 18.28 -8.61
CA ARG A 188 -34.51 19.32 -7.76
C ARG A 188 -35.17 20.42 -8.59
N GLN A 189 -34.56 20.80 -9.72
CA GLN A 189 -35.16 21.74 -10.66
C GLN A 189 -36.45 21.17 -11.28
N LEU A 190 -36.42 19.91 -11.74
CA LEU A 190 -37.59 19.23 -12.30
C LEU A 190 -38.72 19.07 -11.28
N GLU A 191 -38.40 18.83 -10.02
CA GLU A 191 -39.36 18.82 -8.91
C GLU A 191 -40.08 20.17 -8.77
N MET A 192 -39.34 21.28 -8.81
CA MET A 192 -39.92 22.63 -8.72
C MET A 192 -40.81 22.94 -9.93
N ASP A 193 -40.39 22.53 -11.13
CA ASP A 193 -41.21 22.69 -12.33
C ASP A 193 -42.51 21.87 -12.26
N ALA A 194 -42.46 20.65 -11.72
CA ALA A 194 -43.65 19.83 -11.49
C ALA A 194 -44.59 20.45 -10.45
N ILE A 195 -44.05 21.00 -9.35
CA ILE A 195 -44.83 21.74 -8.34
C ILE A 195 -45.53 22.93 -8.97
N ASN A 196 -44.83 23.72 -9.79
CA ASN A 196 -45.41 24.87 -10.47
C ASN A 196 -46.55 24.47 -11.42
N LYS A 197 -46.39 23.36 -12.16
CA LYS A 197 -47.43 22.81 -13.03
C LYS A 197 -48.63 22.27 -12.25
N ALA A 198 -48.41 21.72 -11.06
CA ALA A 198 -49.49 21.32 -10.17
C ALA A 198 -50.30 22.54 -9.70
N PHE A 199 -49.64 23.63 -9.29
CA PHE A 199 -50.30 24.87 -8.89
C PHE A 199 -51.12 25.51 -10.03
N SER A 200 -50.62 25.48 -11.27
CA SER A 200 -51.31 26.06 -12.42
C SER A 200 -52.41 25.15 -13.00
N SER A 201 -52.59 23.93 -12.49
CA SER A 201 -53.54 22.96 -13.06
C SER A 201 -54.96 23.14 -12.55
N HIS A 202 -55.91 23.33 -13.45
CA HIS A 202 -57.32 23.52 -13.12
C HIS A 202 -58.06 22.23 -12.72
N THR A 203 -57.59 21.06 -13.14
CA THR A 203 -58.23 19.75 -12.86
C THR A 203 -57.49 18.97 -11.76
N GLN A 204 -58.25 18.27 -10.91
CA GLN A 204 -57.68 17.49 -9.82
C GLN A 204 -56.77 16.36 -10.33
N ALA A 205 -57.18 15.64 -11.38
CA ALA A 205 -56.38 14.57 -11.97
C ALA A 205 -54.99 15.03 -12.46
N ARG A 206 -54.88 16.24 -13.03
CA ARG A 206 -53.58 16.81 -13.43
C ARG A 206 -52.74 17.25 -12.24
N ARG A 207 -53.38 17.82 -11.21
CA ARG A 207 -52.70 18.15 -9.95
C ARG A 207 -52.10 16.90 -9.31
N ASP A 208 -52.87 15.82 -9.22
CA ASP A 208 -52.43 14.56 -8.63
C ASP A 208 -51.28 13.93 -9.44
N PHE A 209 -51.34 14.00 -10.77
CA PHE A 209 -50.27 13.55 -11.65
C PHE A 209 -48.96 14.32 -11.39
N TYR A 210 -48.99 15.66 -11.42
CA TYR A 210 -47.78 16.47 -11.20
C TYR A 210 -47.27 16.38 -9.76
N ASN A 211 -48.15 16.23 -8.78
CA ASN A 211 -47.75 15.96 -7.39
C ASN A 211 -47.01 14.62 -7.26
N ASN A 212 -47.45 13.59 -7.98
CA ASN A 212 -46.75 12.30 -8.01
C ASN A 212 -45.40 12.41 -8.72
N GLU A 213 -45.33 13.15 -9.83
CA GLU A 213 -44.10 13.41 -10.56
C GLU A 213 -43.07 14.18 -9.72
N SER A 214 -43.52 15.22 -9.01
CA SER A 214 -42.71 15.97 -8.04
C SER A 214 -42.13 15.06 -6.95
N LYS A 215 -42.93 14.18 -6.36
CA LYS A 215 -42.46 13.20 -5.36
C LYS A 215 -41.38 12.26 -5.92
N ASN A 216 -41.53 11.81 -7.17
CA ASN A 216 -40.52 10.96 -7.81
C ASN A 216 -39.21 11.73 -8.03
N PHE A 217 -39.26 12.97 -8.53
CA PHE A 217 -38.06 13.79 -8.70
C PHE A 217 -37.39 14.14 -7.37
N SER A 218 -38.15 14.42 -6.32
CA SER A 218 -37.63 14.63 -4.96
C SER A 218 -36.86 13.39 -4.47
N THR A 219 -37.40 12.21 -4.73
CA THR A 219 -36.77 10.92 -4.40
C THR A 219 -35.47 10.72 -5.19
N TYR A 220 -35.47 10.97 -6.51
CA TYR A 220 -34.28 10.86 -7.35
C TYR A 220 -33.19 11.87 -6.96
N SER A 221 -33.59 13.10 -6.60
CA SER A 221 -32.67 14.12 -6.11
C SER A 221 -31.99 13.67 -4.81
N THR A 222 -32.77 13.16 -3.86
CA THR A 222 -32.26 12.63 -2.58
C THR A 222 -31.28 11.47 -2.79
N ILE A 223 -31.64 10.49 -3.63
CA ILE A 223 -30.75 9.36 -3.96
C ILE A 223 -29.44 9.87 -4.56
N SER A 224 -29.50 10.84 -5.48
CA SER A 224 -28.32 11.38 -6.16
C SER A 224 -27.36 12.08 -5.18
N PHE A 225 -27.89 12.86 -4.23
CA PHE A 225 -27.07 13.49 -3.19
C PHE A 225 -26.47 12.47 -2.21
N ILE A 226 -27.22 11.42 -1.83
CA ILE A 226 -26.68 10.34 -1.00
C ILE A 226 -25.54 9.63 -1.73
N SER A 227 -25.74 9.27 -2.99
CA SER A 227 -24.67 8.64 -3.80
C SER A 227 -23.44 9.55 -3.89
N ALA A 228 -23.63 10.84 -4.14
CA ALA A 228 -22.52 11.80 -4.17
C ALA A 228 -21.75 11.83 -2.85
N GLY A 229 -22.45 11.87 -1.72
CA GLY A 229 -21.84 11.83 -0.39
C GLY A 229 -21.05 10.55 -0.12
N VAL A 230 -21.59 9.39 -0.51
CA VAL A 230 -20.90 8.09 -0.39
C VAL A 230 -19.61 8.08 -1.21
N PHE A 231 -19.67 8.48 -2.50
CA PHE A 231 -18.47 8.51 -3.34
C PHE A 231 -17.44 9.54 -2.90
N TYR A 232 -17.89 10.68 -2.35
CA TYR A 232 -16.99 11.65 -1.74
C TYR A 232 -16.26 11.06 -0.53
N ALA A 233 -16.98 10.40 0.40
CA ALA A 233 -16.39 9.75 1.55
C ALA A 233 -15.41 8.63 1.16
N LEU A 234 -15.76 7.80 0.19
CA LEU A 234 -14.87 6.77 -0.35
C LEU A 234 -13.61 7.37 -0.97
N SER A 235 -13.72 8.50 -1.67
CA SER A 235 -12.57 9.18 -2.24
C SER A 235 -11.62 9.73 -1.18
N LEU A 236 -12.14 10.15 -0.02
CA LEU A 236 -11.32 10.57 1.12
C LEU A 236 -10.64 9.37 1.78
N MET A 237 -11.37 8.27 2.00
CA MET A 237 -10.80 7.05 2.56
C MET A 237 -9.67 6.51 1.68
N ASP A 238 -9.88 6.44 0.37
CA ASP A 238 -8.85 5.98 -0.58
C ASP A 238 -7.70 7.00 -0.74
N ALA A 239 -7.93 8.28 -0.49
CA ALA A 239 -6.85 9.27 -0.40
C ALA A 239 -6.01 9.08 0.87
N ILE A 240 -6.63 8.72 2.00
CA ILE A 240 -5.96 8.40 3.27
C ILE A 240 -5.19 7.08 3.17
N ILE A 241 -5.78 6.08 2.51
CA ILE A 241 -5.11 4.81 2.24
C ILE A 241 -4.00 5.10 1.23
N VAL A 242 -2.81 5.36 1.75
CA VAL A 242 -1.61 5.39 0.94
C VAL A 242 -1.38 3.94 0.50
N LYS A 243 -1.42 3.69 -0.81
CA LYS A 243 -0.86 2.47 -1.37
C LYS A 243 0.65 2.54 -1.14
N GLN A 244 1.07 2.16 0.05
CA GLN A 244 2.46 1.83 0.32
C GLN A 244 2.60 0.39 -0.14
N ASP A 245 3.41 0.16 -1.17
CA ASP A 245 3.78 -1.18 -1.62
C ASP A 245 4.56 -2.00 -0.55
N ASN A 246 4.61 -1.52 0.72
CA ASN A 246 5.34 -2.11 1.85
C ASN A 246 4.55 -1.95 3.18
N LEU A 247 3.24 -2.22 3.21
CA LEU A 247 2.51 -2.29 4.48
C LEU A 247 2.69 -3.67 5.13
N TYR A 248 3.75 -3.84 5.92
CA TYR A 248 3.93 -5.03 6.74
C TYR A 248 3.10 -4.90 8.02
N VAL A 249 2.06 -5.72 8.13
CA VAL A 249 1.28 -5.87 9.37
C VAL A 249 2.03 -6.85 10.27
N GLN A 250 2.63 -6.36 11.35
CA GLN A 250 3.20 -7.21 12.39
C GLN A 250 2.06 -7.63 13.34
N ILE A 251 1.60 -8.88 13.23
CA ILE A 251 0.63 -9.46 14.16
C ILE A 251 1.43 -10.13 15.27
N GLU A 252 1.42 -9.54 16.46
CA GLU A 252 1.97 -10.15 17.67
C GLU A 252 0.81 -10.82 18.43
N SER A 253 0.80 -12.16 18.40
CA SER A 253 -0.22 -12.97 19.06
C SER A 253 0.36 -13.54 20.35
N ASP A 254 -0.07 -13.01 21.49
CA ASP A 254 0.13 -13.65 22.79
C ASP A 254 -1.15 -14.38 23.22
N SER A 255 -0.99 -15.46 23.98
CA SER A 255 -1.97 -16.50 24.30
C SER A 255 -3.29 -16.03 24.95
N GLN A 256 -3.43 -14.74 25.28
CA GLN A 256 -4.65 -14.18 25.88
C GLN A 256 -5.15 -12.87 25.22
N THR A 257 -4.40 -12.23 24.31
CA THR A 257 -4.86 -11.02 23.59
C THR A 257 -4.19 -10.90 22.22
N ALA A 258 -4.99 -10.68 21.17
CA ALA A 258 -4.50 -10.25 19.86
C ALA A 258 -4.44 -8.72 19.82
N ASN A 259 -3.25 -8.14 19.89
CA ASN A 259 -3.06 -6.70 19.68
C ASN A 259 -2.75 -6.45 18.20
N ILE A 260 -3.61 -5.67 17.54
CA ILE A 260 -3.36 -5.18 16.19
C ILE A 260 -2.72 -3.79 16.33
N SER A 261 -1.39 -3.75 16.21
CA SER A 261 -0.63 -2.50 16.26
C SER A 261 -0.37 -1.99 14.85
N PHE A 262 -1.03 -0.90 14.46
CA PHE A 262 -0.72 -0.18 13.23
C PHE A 262 0.50 0.71 13.46
N CYS A 263 1.70 0.24 13.07
CA CYS A 263 2.90 1.05 13.16
C CYS A 263 3.00 1.96 11.93
N PHE A 264 2.52 3.20 12.07
CA PHE A 264 2.77 4.25 11.09
C PHE A 264 4.20 4.78 11.30
N LYS A 265 5.14 4.42 10.42
CA LYS A 265 6.45 5.06 10.40
C LYS A 265 6.36 6.32 9.53
N PHE A 266 6.28 7.48 10.19
CA PHE A 266 6.38 8.81 9.57
C PHE A 266 7.76 9.04 8.97
#